data_AF-E6XJM4-F1
#
_entry.id   AF-E6XJM4-F1
#
_cell.length_a   1.000
_cell.length_b   1.000
_cell.length_c   1.000
_cell.angle_alpha   90.00
_cell.angle_beta   90.00
_cell.angle_gamma   90.00
#
_symmetry.space_group_name_H-M   'P 1'
#
loop_
_entity.id
_entity.type
_entity.pdbx_description
1 polymer ?
#
loop_
_entity_poly.entity_id
_entity_poly.type
_entity_poly.pdbx_seq_one_letter_code
_entity_poly.pdbx_strand_id
1 'polypeptide(L)'
;MVDQKILNAFQLMWGPFPEPVMLVHKDRTILAVNDLCRSIGTPIGIKCFSLNMEEGKTTCKRCKANMALRQERTICSEEIQNDKRVLGYWMPLKEEKDVFVHFGIGCAAAMELQISQQ
;
A
#
# COMPACT_ATOMS: atom_id res chain seq x y z
N MET A 1 18.25 -2.59 -1.09
CA MET A 1 17.75 -3.87 -1.63
C MET A 1 17.26 -4.66 -0.43
N VAL A 2 16.00 -5.12 -0.44
CA VAL A 2 15.42 -5.85 0.69
C VAL A 2 15.77 -7.34 0.57
N ASP A 3 15.92 -8.03 1.71
CA ASP A 3 16.21 -9.46 1.75
C ASP A 3 15.12 -10.28 1.02
N GLN A 4 15.52 -11.24 0.17
CA GLN A 4 14.60 -12.11 -0.57
C GLN A 4 13.64 -12.86 0.35
N LYS A 5 14.04 -13.18 1.59
CA LYS A 5 13.15 -13.83 2.56
C LYS A 5 11.93 -12.98 2.89
N ILE A 6 12.07 -11.65 2.91
CA ILE A 6 10.98 -10.71 3.19
C ILE A 6 10.02 -10.68 2.01
N LEU A 7 10.54 -10.70 0.78
CA LEU A 7 9.72 -10.76 -0.43
C LEU A 7 8.91 -12.07 -0.48
N ASN A 8 9.54 -13.20 -0.17
CA ASN A 8 8.88 -14.50 -0.14
C ASN A 8 7.80 -14.56 0.97
N ALA A 9 8.12 -14.08 2.17
CA ALA A 9 7.17 -14.00 3.27
C ALA A 9 5.98 -13.09 2.94
N PHE A 10 6.25 -11.95 2.29
CA PHE A 10 5.20 -11.06 1.82
C PHE A 10 4.24 -11.78 0.86
N GLN A 11 4.75 -12.49 -0.14
CA GLN A 11 3.89 -13.22 -1.08
C GLN A 11 3.12 -14.36 -0.40
N LEU A 12 3.76 -15.10 0.52
CA LEU A 12 3.11 -16.18 1.27
C LEU A 12 1.91 -15.69 2.09
N MET A 13 2.02 -14.51 2.71
CA MET A 13 0.98 -13.98 3.59
C MET A 13 -0.05 -13.11 2.84
N TRP A 14 0.41 -12.28 1.91
CA TRP A 14 -0.39 -11.21 1.33
C TRP A 14 -0.75 -11.44 -0.13
N GLY A 15 -0.09 -12.37 -0.84
CA GLY A 15 -0.37 -12.72 -2.23
C GLY A 15 -1.87 -12.89 -2.50
N PRO A 16 -2.55 -13.84 -1.81
CA PRO A 16 -3.97 -14.11 -2.02
C PRO A 16 -4.91 -13.16 -1.26
N PHE A 17 -4.40 -12.15 -0.54
CA PHE A 17 -5.26 -11.24 0.22
C PHE A 17 -6.15 -10.42 -0.75
N PRO A 18 -7.48 -10.31 -0.50
CA PRO A 18 -8.43 -9.83 -1.50
C PRO A 18 -8.51 -8.29 -1.63
N GLU A 19 -7.55 -7.57 -1.07
CA GLU A 19 -7.47 -6.11 -1.07
C GLU A 19 -6.07 -5.68 -1.52
N PRO A 20 -5.85 -4.44 -1.98
CA PRO A 20 -4.54 -4.02 -2.46
C PRO A 20 -3.52 -3.99 -1.31
N VAL A 21 -2.41 -4.71 -1.48
CA VAL A 21 -1.30 -4.74 -0.53
C VAL A 21 0.01 -4.50 -1.26
N MET A 22 0.82 -3.59 -0.73
CA MET A 22 2.17 -3.30 -1.21
C MET A 22 3.17 -3.43 -0.07
N LEU A 23 4.34 -4.02 -0.37
CA LEU A 23 5.53 -3.87 0.46
C LEU A 23 6.30 -2.63 0.00
N VAL A 24 6.59 -1.72 0.91
CA VAL A 24 7.08 -0.38 0.57
C VAL A 24 8.29 0.00 1.43
N HIS A 25 9.33 0.54 0.80
CA HIS A 25 10.49 1.10 1.49
C HIS A 25 10.20 2.50 2.06
N LYS A 26 10.99 2.97 3.03
CA LYS A 26 10.80 4.28 3.69
C LYS A 26 10.89 5.47 2.75
N ASP A 27 11.48 5.31 1.58
CA ASP A 27 11.54 6.31 0.52
C ASP A 27 10.33 6.22 -0.44
N ARG A 28 9.31 5.43 -0.08
CA ARG A 28 8.08 5.14 -0.82
C ARG A 28 8.23 4.25 -2.04
N THR A 29 9.40 3.67 -2.29
CA THR A 29 9.57 2.70 -3.39
C THR A 29 8.76 1.44 -3.12
N ILE A 30 7.91 1.05 -4.07
CA ILE A 30 7.20 -0.22 -4.05
C ILE A 30 8.20 -1.34 -4.32
N LEU A 31 8.32 -2.27 -3.37
CA LEU A 31 9.24 -3.41 -3.43
C LEU A 31 8.55 -4.68 -3.91
N ALA A 32 7.29 -4.87 -3.53
CA ALA A 32 6.44 -5.98 -3.96
C ALA A 32 4.96 -5.59 -3.86
N VAL A 33 4.12 -6.30 -4.61
CA VAL A 33 2.66 -6.14 -4.60
C VAL A 33 1.99 -7.52 -4.55
N ASN A 34 0.78 -7.60 -4.01
CA ASN A 34 0.00 -8.84 -3.99
C ASN A 34 -0.66 -9.15 -5.34
N ASP A 35 -1.38 -10.27 -5.42
CA ASP A 35 -1.97 -10.76 -6.67
C ASP A 35 -3.02 -9.81 -7.23
N LEU A 36 -3.85 -9.19 -6.36
CA LEU A 36 -4.81 -8.19 -6.80
C LEU A 36 -4.11 -6.98 -7.44
N CYS A 37 -3.15 -6.36 -6.74
CA CYS A 37 -2.39 -5.24 -7.28
C CYS A 37 -1.65 -5.60 -8.58
N ARG A 38 -1.13 -6.82 -8.70
CA ARG A 38 -0.49 -7.33 -9.91
C ARG A 38 -1.48 -7.45 -11.07
N SER A 39 -2.68 -7.98 -10.81
CA SER A 39 -3.73 -8.19 -11.83
C SER A 39 -4.21 -6.88 -12.48
N ILE A 40 -4.18 -5.77 -11.72
CA ILE A 40 -4.54 -4.43 -12.19
C ILE A 40 -3.33 -3.61 -12.68
N GLY A 41 -2.15 -4.23 -12.80
CA GLY A 41 -0.97 -3.59 -13.38
C GLY A 41 -0.21 -2.61 -12.46
N THR A 42 -0.30 -2.75 -11.14
CA THR A 42 0.46 -1.89 -10.20
C THR A 42 1.97 -2.09 -10.40
N PRO A 43 2.75 -1.04 -10.74
CA PRO A 43 4.17 -1.19 -11.01
C PRO A 43 5.02 -1.30 -9.72
N ILE A 44 6.09 -2.08 -9.81
CA ILE A 44 7.15 -2.19 -8.79
C ILE A 44 8.30 -1.24 -9.15
N GLY A 45 9.01 -0.72 -8.15
CA GLY A 45 10.17 0.17 -8.34
C GLY A 45 9.82 1.65 -8.46
N ILE A 46 8.54 1.99 -8.56
CA ILE A 46 8.04 3.38 -8.52
C ILE A 46 7.68 3.81 -7.09
N LYS A 47 7.43 5.11 -6.91
CA LYS A 47 6.98 5.65 -5.63
C LYS A 47 5.49 5.44 -5.44
N CYS A 48 5.05 4.92 -4.30
CA CYS A 48 3.64 4.60 -4.08
C CYS A 48 2.68 5.81 -4.22
N PHE A 49 3.18 7.04 -4.01
CA PHE A 49 2.38 8.24 -4.20
C PHE A 49 2.15 8.61 -5.67
N SER A 50 2.92 8.07 -6.62
CA SER A 50 2.70 8.32 -8.05
C SER A 50 1.46 7.59 -8.58
N LEU A 51 0.93 6.61 -7.84
CA LEU A 51 -0.34 5.95 -8.16
C LEU A 51 -1.55 6.88 -7.99
N ASN A 52 -1.42 7.92 -7.16
CA ASN A 52 -2.45 8.92 -6.88
C ASN A 52 -1.80 10.31 -6.88
N MET A 53 -1.05 10.61 -7.95
CA MET A 53 -0.21 11.79 -8.02
C MET A 53 -1.05 13.06 -8.00
N GLU A 54 -0.83 13.89 -6.98
CA GLU A 54 -1.26 15.29 -6.97
C GLU A 54 -0.07 16.14 -7.40
N GLU A 55 -0.27 17.05 -8.36
CA GLU A 55 0.81 17.92 -8.87
C GLU A 55 1.54 18.64 -7.73
N GLY A 56 2.88 18.62 -7.79
CA GLY A 56 3.74 19.30 -6.82
C GLY A 56 3.90 18.59 -5.46
N LYS A 57 3.36 17.38 -5.26
CA LYS A 57 3.47 16.66 -3.98
C LYS A 57 4.42 15.47 -4.03
N THR A 58 5.27 15.36 -3.00
CA THR A 58 6.21 14.24 -2.78
C THR A 58 5.63 13.12 -1.93
N THR A 59 4.38 13.25 -1.49
CA THR A 59 3.60 12.24 -0.77
C THR A 59 2.12 12.38 -1.12
N CYS A 60 1.34 11.29 -1.04
CA CYS A 60 -0.11 11.42 -1.13
C CYS A 60 -0.63 12.12 0.13
N LYS A 61 -1.71 12.91 -0.02
CA LYS A 61 -2.32 13.74 1.05
C LYS A 61 -2.56 12.98 2.37
N ARG A 62 -2.76 11.67 2.28
CA ARG A 62 -3.19 10.80 3.39
C ARG A 62 -2.06 9.92 3.94
N CYS A 63 -0.84 10.04 3.40
CA CYS A 63 0.28 9.20 3.78
C CYS A 63 0.57 9.30 5.30
N LYS A 64 0.47 8.17 6.01
CA LYS A 64 0.91 8.08 7.42
C LYS A 64 2.19 7.27 7.62
N ALA A 65 2.89 6.91 6.54
CA ALA A 65 4.09 6.07 6.59
C ALA A 65 5.19 6.65 7.52
N ASN A 66 5.49 7.95 7.46
CA ASN A 66 6.48 8.57 8.37
C ASN A 66 6.05 8.46 9.83
N MET A 67 4.75 8.59 10.12
CA MET A 67 4.24 8.47 11.48
C MET A 67 4.34 7.03 11.98
N ALA A 68 3.99 6.06 11.12
CA ALA A 68 4.10 4.64 11.42
C ALA A 68 5.54 4.19 11.67
N LEU A 69 6.46 4.55 10.78
CA LEU A 69 7.88 4.22 10.90
C LEU A 69 8.50 4.87 12.14
N ARG A 70 8.24 6.16 12.39
CA ARG A 70 8.77 6.87 13.57
C ARG A 70 8.27 6.30 14.89
N GLN A 71 7.02 5.85 14.93
CA GLN A 71 6.40 5.29 16.14
C GLN A 71 6.55 3.77 16.24
N GLU A 72 7.15 3.13 15.23
CA GLU A 72 7.31 1.67 15.12
C GLU A 72 6.02 0.89 15.38
N ARG A 73 4.89 1.44 14.95
CA ARG A 73 3.57 0.82 15.13
C ARG A 73 2.69 1.00 13.91
N THR A 74 1.72 0.11 13.75
CA THR A 74 0.71 0.24 12.72
C THR A 74 -0.12 1.50 12.94
N ILE A 75 -0.24 2.30 11.88
CA ILE A 75 -1.17 3.43 11.82
C ILE A 75 -2.29 3.07 10.86
N CYS A 76 -3.51 3.39 11.26
CA CYS A 76 -4.70 3.32 10.42
C CYS A 76 -5.23 4.74 10.16
N SER A 77 -5.76 4.97 8.97
CA SER A 77 -6.63 6.10 8.67
C SER A 77 -7.90 5.62 8.02
N GLU A 78 -8.97 6.36 8.23
CA GLU A 78 -10.28 6.05 7.67
C GLU A 78 -10.76 7.19 6.77
N GLU A 79 -11.47 6.82 5.71
CA GLU A 79 -12.15 7.76 4.84
C GLU A 79 -13.40 7.18 4.20
N ILE A 80 -14.22 8.06 3.63
CA ILE A 80 -15.34 7.70 2.77
C ILE A 80 -14.94 8.01 1.33
N GLN A 81 -15.00 7.01 0.46
CA GLN A 81 -14.76 7.11 -0.97
C GLN A 81 -15.93 6.45 -1.72
N ASN A 82 -16.62 7.21 -2.58
CA ASN A 82 -17.81 6.73 -3.31
C ASN A 82 -18.86 6.10 -2.37
N ASP A 83 -19.16 6.77 -1.25
CA ASP A 83 -20.06 6.31 -0.19
C ASP A 83 -19.66 5.00 0.51
N LYS A 84 -18.45 4.50 0.25
CA LYS A 84 -17.88 3.32 0.91
C LYS A 84 -16.80 3.74 1.90
N ARG A 85 -16.80 3.09 3.06
CA ARG A 85 -15.74 3.25 4.07
C ARG A 85 -14.48 2.52 3.61
N VAL A 86 -13.39 3.26 3.51
CA VAL A 86 -12.07 2.77 3.13
C VAL A 86 -11.11 3.00 4.30
N LEU A 87 -10.33 1.98 4.64
CA LEU A 87 -9.30 2.04 5.67
C LEU A 87 -7.93 1.89 5.03
N GLY A 88 -7.00 2.80 5.33
CA GLY A 88 -5.61 2.72 4.92
C GLY A 88 -4.71 2.36 6.10
N TYR A 89 -3.80 1.41 5.91
CA TYR A 89 -2.89 0.92 6.94
C TYR A 89 -1.43 1.07 6.53
N TRP A 90 -0.61 1.53 7.45
CA TRP A 90 0.85 1.58 7.35
C TRP A 90 1.44 0.78 8.50
N MET A 91 1.94 -0.42 8.20
CA MET A 91 2.44 -1.37 9.20
C MET A 91 3.95 -1.59 9.02
N PRO A 92 4.80 -0.98 9.87
CA PRO A 92 6.24 -1.24 9.86
C PRO A 92 6.55 -2.71 10.10
N LEU A 93 7.61 -3.23 9.47
CA LEU A 93 8.13 -4.55 9.81
C LEU A 93 8.94 -4.49 11.10
N LYS A 94 8.81 -5.54 11.93
CA LYS A 94 9.46 -5.60 13.25
C LYS A 94 10.99 -5.61 13.14
N GLU A 95 11.52 -6.35 12.17
CA GLU A 95 12.97 -6.61 12.00
C GLU A 95 13.59 -5.80 10.85
N GLU A 96 12.78 -5.13 10.03
CA GLU A 96 13.25 -4.34 8.87
C GLU A 96 12.70 -2.91 8.97
N LYS A 97 13.47 -2.03 9.62
CA LYS A 97 13.03 -0.69 10.07
C LYS A 97 12.71 0.27 8.93
N ASP A 98 13.27 0.01 7.75
CA ASP A 98 13.08 0.86 6.58
C ASP A 98 11.96 0.35 5.66
N VAL A 99 11.20 -0.67 6.07
CA VAL A 99 10.15 -1.29 5.24
C VAL A 99 8.83 -1.37 6.02
N PHE A 100 7.73 -1.16 5.30
CA PHE A 100 6.38 -1.28 5.84
C PHE A 100 5.44 -1.92 4.82
N VAL A 101 4.39 -2.57 5.31
CA VAL A 101 3.26 -3.02 4.49
C VAL A 101 2.25 -1.87 4.42
N HIS A 102 1.85 -1.51 3.20
CA HIS A 102 0.82 -0.52 2.91
C HIS A 102 -0.37 -1.22 2.27
N PHE A 103 -1.53 -1.14 2.90
CA PHE A 103 -2.72 -1.81 2.40
C PHE A 103 -4.00 -1.05 2.69
N GLY A 104 -4.99 -1.31 1.84
CA GLY A 104 -6.35 -0.82 1.99
C GLY A 104 -7.30 -1.91 2.49
N ILE A 105 -8.41 -1.53 3.13
CA ILE A 105 -9.59 -2.39 3.33
C ILE A 105 -10.81 -1.60 2.85
N GLY A 106 -11.68 -2.23 2.07
CA GLY A 106 -12.79 -1.59 1.38
C GLY A 106 -12.39 -0.94 0.05
N CYS A 107 -11.14 -1.08 -0.39
CA CYS A 107 -10.65 -0.51 -1.63
C CYS A 107 -11.13 -1.30 -2.85
N ALA A 108 -11.05 -2.64 -2.82
CA ALA A 108 -11.44 -3.49 -3.95
C ALA A 108 -12.88 -3.19 -4.40
N ALA A 109 -13.81 -3.13 -3.44
CA ALA A 109 -15.20 -2.78 -3.69
C ALA A 109 -15.39 -1.34 -4.24
N ALA A 110 -14.48 -0.41 -3.93
CA ALA A 110 -14.52 0.95 -4.47
C ALA A 110 -13.91 1.03 -5.88
N MET A 111 -12.96 0.16 -6.21
CA MET A 111 -12.28 0.08 -7.51
C MET A 111 -13.15 -0.60 -8.59
N GLU A 112 -13.95 -1.60 -8.23
CA GLU A 112 -14.91 -2.25 -9.16
C GLU A 112 -15.92 -1.24 -9.78
N LEU A 113 -16.28 -0.19 -9.03
CA LEU A 113 -17.22 0.84 -9.49
C LEU A 113 -16.64 1.81 -10.53
N GLN A 114 -15.32 1.87 -10.67
CA GLN A 114 -14.65 2.71 -11.68
C GLN A 114 -14.53 2.00 -13.03
N ILE A 115 -14.46 0.66 -13.04
CA ILE A 115 -14.38 -0.14 -14.27
C ILE A 115 -15.75 -0.29 -14.93
N SER A 116 -16.84 -0.31 -14.15
CA SER A 116 -18.20 -0.41 -14.68
C SER A 116 -18.78 0.91 -15.23
N GLN A 117 -18.00 1.99 -15.24
CA GLN A 117 -18.41 3.32 -15.74
C GLN A 117 -17.53 3.83 -16.91
N GLN A 118 -16.68 2.96 -17.47
CA GLN A 118 -15.96 3.17 -18.74
C GLN A 118 -16.50 2.21 -19.80
#